data_AF-L1LD06-F1
#
_entry.id   AF-L1LD06-F1
#
_cell.length_a   1.000
_cell.length_b   1.000
_cell.length_c   1.000
_cell.angle_alpha   90.00
_cell.angle_beta   90.00
_cell.angle_gamma   90.00
#
_symmetry.space_group_name_H-M   'P 1'
#
loop_
_entity.id
_entity.type
_entity.pdbx_description
1 polymer ?
#
loop_
_entity_poly.entity_id
_entity_poly.type
_entity_poly.pdbx_seq_one_letter_code
_entity_poly.pdbx_strand_id
1 'polypeptide(L)'
;MKLKGPSIILAIVGLQFFTLAMDQETQENDTIEKDISEDVGDDISDDDQEIKCMVHAKRPYGVSPTFTLYGIQHKFSALLIGYDIHTEERRSNKGSLYGWSAPKVPDENGTAKFRFDIDYVSVLPQSGVPLSYCALIFSPPVFPKFDVKDVFGKPAMNMERYFGSKEHLIGAFKRKSRKITECCFVAYPMASRR
;
A
#
# COMPACT_ATOMS: atom_id res chain seq x y z
N MET A 1 40.49 6.25 47.65
CA MET A 1 39.54 6.33 48.80
C MET A 1 38.82 7.67 48.74
N LYS A 2 37.54 7.70 48.39
CA LYS A 2 36.66 8.88 48.53
C LYS A 2 35.35 8.43 49.15
N LEU A 3 35.00 9.10 50.24
CA LEU A 3 33.96 8.78 51.20
C LEU A 3 32.56 9.19 50.72
N LYS A 4 31.58 8.56 51.34
CA LYS A 4 30.14 8.47 51.03
C LYS A 4 29.34 9.47 51.87
N GLY A 5 28.48 10.28 51.22
CA GLY A 5 27.18 10.85 51.67
C GLY A 5 27.09 11.76 52.91
N PRO A 6 25.88 12.19 53.35
CA PRO A 6 24.58 12.22 52.65
C PRO A 6 23.67 13.49 52.92
N SER A 7 22.55 13.54 52.19
CA SER A 7 21.16 13.86 52.64
C SER A 7 20.52 15.29 52.74
N ILE A 8 19.38 15.38 52.01
CA ILE A 8 18.00 15.85 52.36
C ILE A 8 17.64 17.35 52.29
N ILE A 9 16.53 17.63 51.57
CA ILE A 9 15.29 18.44 51.85
C ILE A 9 14.56 18.58 50.49
N LEU A 10 13.45 17.92 50.14
CA LEU A 10 12.04 17.91 50.59
C LEU A 10 11.23 19.20 50.27
N ALA A 11 10.00 18.97 49.76
CA ALA A 11 8.80 19.85 49.74
C ALA A 11 8.60 20.78 48.49
N ILE A 12 7.40 21.06 47.94
CA ILE A 12 6.02 20.53 47.97
C ILE A 12 5.15 21.46 47.06
N VAL A 13 4.17 20.87 46.35
CA VAL A 13 2.83 21.42 45.99
C VAL A 13 2.67 22.63 45.05
N GLY A 14 1.73 22.46 44.09
CA GLY A 14 1.10 23.55 43.34
C GLY A 14 -0.01 23.08 42.40
N LEU A 15 -0.99 22.32 42.91
CA LEU A 15 -2.26 22.03 42.24
C LEU A 15 -3.27 23.11 42.65
N GLN A 16 -3.90 23.82 41.71
CA GLN A 16 -5.15 24.53 41.97
C GLN A 16 -6.14 24.38 40.81
N PHE A 17 -7.28 23.80 41.17
CA PHE A 17 -8.59 23.78 40.50
C PHE A 17 -9.32 25.12 40.74
N PHE A 18 -10.25 25.50 39.84
CA PHE A 18 -11.70 25.75 40.06
C PHE A 18 -12.29 26.52 38.85
N THR A 19 -13.20 25.96 38.05
CA THR A 19 -14.71 25.98 38.10
C THR A 19 -15.32 27.38 38.04
N LEU A 20 -16.00 27.81 36.97
CA LEU A 20 -17.47 27.88 36.69
C LEU A 20 -17.60 29.01 35.62
N ALA A 21 -18.56 29.14 34.70
CA ALA A 21 -20.00 28.90 34.74
C ALA A 21 -20.56 28.84 33.30
N MET A 22 -21.80 28.38 33.21
CA MET A 22 -22.67 28.43 32.04
C MET A 22 -23.00 29.88 31.65
N ASP A 23 -23.16 30.13 30.34
CA ASP A 23 -24.18 31.04 29.84
C ASP A 23 -24.72 30.54 28.49
N GLN A 24 -26.02 30.76 28.32
CA GLN A 24 -26.90 30.27 27.29
C GLN A 24 -27.22 31.46 26.38
N GLU A 25 -26.97 31.40 25.08
CA GLU A 25 -27.72 32.23 24.12
C GLU A 25 -27.62 31.72 22.67
N THR A 26 -28.78 31.79 22.04
CA THR A 26 -29.20 31.44 20.68
C THR A 26 -28.53 32.29 19.61
N GLN A 27 -28.13 31.72 18.46
CA GLN A 27 -28.43 32.33 17.16
C GLN A 27 -28.17 31.39 15.97
N GLU A 28 -29.26 31.03 15.30
CA GLU A 28 -29.29 30.65 13.88
C GLU A 28 -28.82 31.86 13.07
N ASN A 29 -27.82 31.68 12.20
CA ASN A 29 -27.61 32.55 11.05
C ASN A 29 -26.91 31.76 9.94
N ASP A 30 -27.74 31.38 8.97
CA ASP A 30 -27.39 31.27 7.56
C ASP A 30 -26.48 32.44 7.14
N THR A 31 -25.48 32.18 6.28
CA THR A 31 -25.08 33.01 5.11
C THR A 31 -23.70 32.57 4.58
N ILE A 32 -23.73 31.86 3.45
CA ILE A 32 -22.86 32.02 2.25
C ILE A 32 -21.33 32.02 2.44
N GLU A 33 -20.69 30.90 2.07
CA GLU A 33 -19.38 30.89 1.42
C GLU A 33 -19.50 30.01 0.15
N LYS A 34 -19.76 30.66 -0.99
CA LYS A 34 -18.79 30.91 -2.06
C LYS A 34 -18.29 29.63 -2.74
N ASP A 35 -18.89 29.39 -3.91
CA ASP A 35 -18.28 28.73 -5.05
C ASP A 35 -16.80 29.10 -5.18
N ILE A 36 -15.94 28.10 -5.02
CA ILE A 36 -14.64 28.06 -5.66
C ILE A 36 -14.65 26.82 -6.53
N SER A 37 -15.20 27.01 -7.73
CA SER A 37 -14.87 26.23 -8.90
C SER A 37 -13.39 26.45 -9.22
N GLU A 38 -12.51 25.63 -8.66
CA GLU A 38 -11.17 25.44 -9.23
C GLU A 38 -11.24 24.24 -10.17
N ASP A 39 -11.50 24.62 -11.42
CA ASP A 39 -11.13 24.00 -12.67
C ASP A 39 -9.87 23.13 -12.53
N VAL A 40 -10.05 21.83 -12.22
CA VAL A 40 -8.99 20.84 -12.39
C VAL A 40 -8.96 20.55 -13.88
N GLY A 41 -8.18 21.36 -14.59
CA GLY A 41 -7.74 21.05 -15.94
C GLY A 41 -7.03 19.70 -15.91
N ASP A 42 -7.76 18.65 -16.29
CA ASP A 42 -7.18 17.42 -16.80
C ASP A 42 -6.46 17.81 -18.10
N ASP A 43 -5.17 18.15 -17.98
CA ASP A 43 -4.23 18.11 -19.10
C ASP A 43 -4.15 16.64 -19.56
N ILE A 44 -5.11 16.25 -20.41
CA ILE A 44 -5.06 15.02 -21.20
C ILE A 44 -3.99 15.27 -22.27
N SER A 45 -2.75 14.95 -21.94
CA SER A 45 -1.73 14.79 -22.96
C SER A 45 -2.08 13.57 -23.81
N ASP A 46 -2.44 13.82 -25.07
CA ASP A 46 -2.83 12.86 -26.13
C ASP A 46 -1.68 11.91 -26.58
N ASP A 47 -0.98 11.27 -25.65
CA ASP A 47 -0.01 10.20 -25.91
C ASP A 47 -0.22 9.02 -24.94
N ASP A 48 -1.49 8.72 -24.60
CA ASP A 48 -1.86 7.58 -23.77
C ASP A 48 -1.70 6.27 -24.56
N GLN A 49 -0.44 5.88 -24.77
CA GLN A 49 -0.10 4.54 -25.23
C GLN A 49 -0.66 3.54 -24.21
N GLU A 50 -1.78 2.93 -24.54
CA GLU A 50 -2.51 1.99 -23.67
C GLU A 50 -1.58 0.83 -23.26
N ILE A 51 -1.14 0.83 -22.00
CA ILE A 51 -0.29 -0.24 -21.47
C ILE A 51 -1.15 -1.47 -21.24
N LYS A 52 -0.90 -2.53 -22.02
CA LYS A 52 -1.60 -3.82 -21.91
C LYS A 52 -0.85 -4.76 -20.99
N CYS A 53 -1.59 -5.64 -20.32
CA CYS A 53 -1.02 -6.55 -19.37
C CYS A 53 -1.61 -7.97 -19.47
N MET A 54 -0.73 -8.97 -19.41
CA MET A 54 -1.08 -10.38 -19.38
C MET A 54 -0.44 -11.06 -18.17
N VAL A 55 -1.22 -11.86 -17.45
CA VAL A 55 -0.77 -12.58 -16.25
C VAL A 55 -0.75 -14.08 -16.52
N HIS A 56 0.40 -14.70 -16.29
CA HIS A 56 0.59 -16.15 -16.30
C HIS A 56 0.81 -16.64 -14.87
N ALA A 57 -0.29 -16.96 -14.19
CA ALA A 57 -0.26 -17.58 -12.87
C ALA A 57 -0.48 -19.10 -13.00
N LYS A 58 0.49 -19.90 -12.53
CA LYS A 58 0.41 -21.36 -12.55
C LYS A 58 0.05 -21.89 -11.16
N ARG A 59 -0.94 -22.78 -11.09
CA ARG A 59 -1.24 -23.54 -9.85
C ARG A 59 -0.26 -24.70 -9.68
N PRO A 60 0.16 -25.05 -8.45
CA PRO A 60 -0.07 -24.31 -7.20
C PRO A 60 0.74 -23.01 -7.19
N TYR A 61 0.17 -21.91 -6.68
CA TYR A 61 0.79 -20.57 -6.70
C TYR A 61 1.97 -20.42 -5.72
N GLY A 62 2.78 -21.46 -5.58
CA GLY A 62 4.01 -21.48 -4.78
C GLY A 62 5.16 -20.72 -5.42
N VAL A 63 5.06 -20.42 -6.72
CA VAL A 63 6.05 -19.62 -7.46
C VAL A 63 5.40 -18.34 -7.94
N SER A 64 6.16 -17.24 -7.92
CA SER A 64 5.69 -15.95 -8.43
C SER A 64 5.04 -16.09 -9.81
N PRO A 65 3.83 -15.54 -10.02
CA PRO A 65 3.26 -15.37 -11.36
C PRO A 65 4.22 -14.60 -12.26
N THR A 66 4.11 -14.84 -13.56
CA THR A 66 4.83 -14.09 -14.59
C THR A 66 3.87 -13.09 -15.22
N PHE A 67 4.28 -11.83 -15.29
CA PHE A 67 3.54 -10.76 -15.94
C PHE A 67 4.24 -10.38 -17.24
N THR A 68 3.45 -10.08 -18.26
CA THR A 68 3.92 -9.49 -19.52
C THR A 68 3.22 -8.16 -19.71
N LEU A 69 4.00 -7.08 -19.82
CA LEU A 69 3.52 -5.74 -20.17
C LEU A 69 3.85 -5.44 -21.63
N TYR A 70 2.98 -4.68 -22.27
CA TYR A 70 3.13 -4.17 -23.62
C TYR A 70 2.87 -2.67 -23.63
N GLY A 71 3.58 -1.91 -24.48
CA GLY A 71 3.43 -0.47 -24.59
C GLY A 71 4.14 0.32 -23.49
N ILE A 72 5.13 -0.27 -22.81
CA ILE A 72 5.88 0.39 -21.73
C ILE A 72 7.24 0.87 -22.24
N GLN A 73 7.53 2.16 -22.08
CA GLN A 73 8.75 2.78 -22.62
C GLN A 73 9.84 3.01 -21.57
N HIS A 74 9.47 3.12 -20.30
CA HIS A 74 10.38 3.50 -19.22
C HIS A 74 10.70 2.34 -18.30
N LYS A 75 11.84 2.46 -17.59
CA LYS A 75 12.20 1.55 -16.52
C LYS A 75 11.14 1.59 -15.43
N PHE A 76 10.78 0.42 -14.91
CA PHE A 76 9.73 0.31 -13.91
C PHE A 76 10.08 -0.69 -12.81
N SER A 77 9.28 -0.67 -11.74
CA SER A 77 9.19 -1.76 -10.77
C SER A 77 7.72 -2.07 -10.50
N ALA A 78 7.43 -3.26 -10.02
CA ALA A 78 6.09 -3.68 -9.66
C ALA A 78 5.99 -4.12 -8.20
N LEU A 79 4.84 -3.81 -7.59
CA LEU A 79 4.45 -4.29 -6.26
C LEU A 79 3.28 -5.26 -6.43
N LEU A 80 3.38 -6.45 -5.86
CA LEU A 80 2.26 -7.39 -5.80
C LEU A 80 1.47 -7.13 -4.53
N ILE A 81 0.20 -6.78 -4.66
CA ILE A 81 -0.71 -6.61 -3.53
C ILE A 81 -1.83 -7.64 -3.59
N GLY A 82 -2.32 -8.05 -2.43
CA GLY A 82 -3.48 -8.92 -2.29
C GLY A 82 -4.43 -8.37 -1.24
N TYR A 83 -5.73 -8.58 -1.45
CA TYR A 83 -6.77 -8.11 -0.54
C TYR A 83 -7.17 -9.25 0.39
N ASP A 84 -7.10 -8.98 1.69
CA ASP A 84 -7.45 -9.97 2.70
C ASP A 84 -8.96 -9.95 2.94
N ILE A 85 -9.57 -11.13 2.91
CA ILE A 85 -10.99 -11.36 3.20
C ILE A 85 -11.22 -11.70 4.68
N HIS A 86 -10.15 -11.95 5.45
CA HIS A 86 -10.23 -12.56 6.78
C HIS A 86 -10.38 -11.58 7.94
N THR A 87 -10.39 -10.26 7.70
CA THR A 87 -10.71 -9.31 8.76
C THR A 87 -12.18 -8.95 8.71
N GLU A 88 -12.95 -9.51 9.66
CA GLU A 88 -14.32 -9.17 10.05
C GLU A 88 -14.79 -7.80 9.48
N GLU A 89 -15.60 -7.88 8.42
CA GLU A 89 -16.58 -6.89 7.91
C GLU A 89 -16.16 -5.42 7.68
N ARG A 90 -14.92 -4.99 7.98
CA ARG A 90 -14.55 -3.55 8.00
C ARG A 90 -13.44 -3.13 7.03
N ARG A 91 -12.95 -4.02 6.16
CA ARG A 91 -11.69 -3.78 5.42
C ARG A 91 -11.62 -4.29 3.98
N SER A 92 -12.73 -4.25 3.24
CA SER A 92 -12.80 -4.69 1.84
C SER A 92 -11.80 -4.01 0.88
N ASN A 93 -11.28 -2.83 1.24
CA ASN A 93 -10.32 -2.07 0.44
C ASN A 93 -8.87 -2.13 0.94
N LYS A 94 -8.58 -2.97 1.94
CA LYS A 94 -7.25 -3.02 2.55
C LYS A 94 -6.48 -4.25 2.09
N GLY A 95 -5.19 -4.06 1.87
CA GLY A 95 -4.32 -5.09 1.31
C GLY A 95 -2.98 -5.21 2.01
N SER A 96 -2.33 -6.33 1.69
CA SER A 96 -0.98 -6.68 2.13
C SER A 96 -0.04 -6.81 0.94
N LEU A 97 1.24 -6.54 1.16
CA LEU A 97 2.29 -6.70 0.15
C LEU A 97 2.72 -8.17 0.04
N TYR A 98 2.56 -8.76 -1.14
CA TYR A 98 2.91 -10.14 -1.45
C TYR A 98 4.23 -10.28 -2.21
N GLY A 99 4.85 -9.18 -2.62
CA GLY A 99 6.15 -9.22 -3.27
C GLY A 99 6.48 -7.97 -4.05
N TRP A 100 7.72 -7.88 -4.49
CA TRP A 100 8.27 -6.76 -5.23
C TRP A 100 9.12 -7.29 -6.40
N SER A 101 9.08 -6.61 -7.54
CA SER A 101 10.05 -6.82 -8.62
C SER A 101 11.26 -5.90 -8.52
N ALA A 102 12.46 -6.43 -8.74
CA ALA A 102 13.60 -5.60 -9.08
C ALA A 102 13.28 -4.68 -10.28
N PRO A 103 13.99 -3.55 -10.45
CA PRO A 103 13.82 -2.68 -11.61
C PRO A 103 13.94 -3.46 -12.91
N LYS A 104 12.97 -3.25 -13.81
CA LYS A 104 12.92 -3.87 -15.14
C LYS A 104 13.06 -2.79 -16.20
N VAL A 105 13.74 -3.14 -17.26
CA VAL A 105 13.89 -2.31 -18.47
C VAL A 105 13.08 -3.00 -19.55
N PRO A 106 12.16 -2.30 -20.22
CA PRO A 106 11.44 -2.87 -21.34
C PRO A 106 12.36 -3.08 -22.54
N ASP A 107 12.01 -4.07 -23.38
CA ASP A 107 12.65 -4.32 -24.66
C ASP A 107 12.36 -3.17 -25.64
N GLU A 108 13.10 -3.09 -26.75
CA GLU A 108 12.93 -2.04 -27.78
C GLU A 108 11.50 -1.95 -28.33
N ASN A 109 10.77 -3.07 -28.32
CA ASN A 109 9.37 -3.15 -28.75
C ASN A 109 8.37 -2.75 -27.65
N GLY A 110 8.84 -2.14 -26.55
CA GLY A 110 8.01 -1.73 -25.41
C GLY A 110 7.37 -2.89 -24.66
N THR A 111 7.98 -4.09 -24.74
CA THR A 111 7.51 -5.30 -24.06
C THR A 111 8.40 -5.60 -22.86
N ALA A 112 7.82 -6.03 -21.75
CA ALA A 112 8.59 -6.45 -20.59
C ALA A 112 7.96 -7.65 -19.90
N LYS A 113 8.77 -8.68 -19.64
CA LYS A 113 8.37 -9.85 -18.84
C LYS A 113 9.02 -9.78 -17.46
N PHE A 114 8.23 -9.98 -16.41
CA PHE A 114 8.76 -9.93 -15.05
C PHE A 114 8.04 -10.86 -14.08
N ARG A 115 8.68 -11.05 -12.93
CA ARG A 115 8.18 -11.77 -11.75
C ARG A 115 8.51 -10.94 -10.52
N PHE A 116 7.94 -11.31 -9.38
CA PHE A 116 8.29 -10.76 -8.08
C PHE A 116 9.43 -11.61 -7.51
N ASP A 117 10.66 -11.11 -7.69
CA ASP A 117 11.91 -11.74 -7.30
C ASP A 117 12.39 -11.30 -5.90
N ILE A 118 11.78 -10.26 -5.35
CA ILE A 118 12.08 -9.73 -4.03
C ILE A 118 10.89 -10.02 -3.11
N ASP A 119 11.16 -10.79 -2.05
CA ASP A 119 10.24 -10.97 -0.92
C ASP A 119 8.84 -11.48 -1.32
N TYR A 120 8.79 -12.33 -2.34
CA TYR A 120 7.54 -12.95 -2.79
C TYR A 120 7.02 -13.94 -1.76
N VAL A 121 5.76 -13.78 -1.38
CA VAL A 121 5.01 -14.72 -0.56
C VAL A 121 4.01 -15.46 -1.43
N SER A 122 3.98 -16.79 -1.28
CA SER A 122 3.07 -17.65 -2.03
C SER A 122 1.61 -17.24 -1.83
N VAL A 123 0.89 -17.26 -2.94
CA VAL A 123 -0.54 -16.91 -2.99
C VAL A 123 -1.34 -18.15 -2.61
N LEU A 124 -1.90 -18.17 -1.40
CA LEU A 124 -2.63 -19.33 -0.89
C LEU A 124 -4.07 -18.92 -0.54
N PRO A 125 -5.03 -19.09 -1.48
CA PRO A 125 -6.44 -18.93 -1.17
C PRO A 125 -6.83 -19.94 -0.09
N GLN A 126 -7.20 -19.44 1.09
CA GLN A 126 -7.67 -20.26 2.20
C GLN A 126 -9.17 -20.51 2.08
N SER A 127 -9.62 -21.65 2.61
CA SER A 127 -11.05 -21.91 2.87
C SER A 127 -11.98 -21.89 1.65
N GLY A 128 -11.46 -22.20 0.46
CA GLY A 128 -12.30 -22.32 -0.73
C GLY A 128 -12.74 -20.98 -1.33
N VAL A 129 -12.23 -19.85 -0.85
CA VAL A 129 -12.59 -18.52 -1.36
C VAL A 129 -11.51 -18.02 -2.34
N PRO A 130 -11.88 -17.59 -3.56
CA PRO A 130 -10.93 -16.95 -4.47
C PRO A 130 -10.40 -15.64 -3.89
N LEU A 131 -9.12 -15.36 -4.09
CA LEU A 131 -8.47 -14.13 -3.65
C LEU A 131 -8.02 -13.31 -4.86
N SER A 132 -8.22 -11.99 -4.79
CA SER A 132 -7.80 -11.05 -5.84
C SER A 132 -6.44 -10.45 -5.52
N TYR A 133 -5.59 -10.38 -6.54
CA TYR A 133 -4.25 -9.81 -6.47
C TYR A 133 -4.07 -8.81 -7.59
N CYS A 134 -3.33 -7.74 -7.34
CA CYS A 134 -2.97 -6.77 -8.35
C CYS A 134 -1.47 -6.47 -8.30
N ALA A 135 -0.82 -6.50 -9.45
CA ALA A 135 0.48 -5.89 -9.66
C ALA A 135 0.27 -4.40 -9.90
N LEU A 136 0.87 -3.55 -9.07
CA LEU A 136 0.92 -2.10 -9.29
C LEU A 136 2.26 -1.75 -9.92
N ILE A 137 2.24 -1.13 -11.09
CA ILE A 137 3.44 -0.85 -11.88
C ILE A 137 3.77 0.63 -11.72
N PHE A 138 5.02 0.92 -11.36
CA PHE A 138 5.51 2.25 -11.03
C PHE A 138 6.72 2.64 -11.89
N SER A 139 6.73 3.87 -12.38
CA SER A 139 7.85 4.49 -13.09
C SER A 139 8.09 5.91 -12.56
N PRO A 140 9.33 6.32 -12.20
CA PRO A 140 10.55 5.51 -12.15
C PRO A 140 10.49 4.33 -11.16
N PRO A 141 11.41 3.34 -11.23
CA PRO A 141 11.39 2.21 -10.32
C PRO A 141 11.43 2.65 -8.85
N VAL A 142 10.50 2.12 -8.06
CA VAL A 142 10.46 2.32 -6.61
C VAL A 142 11.44 1.34 -5.98
N PHE A 143 12.22 1.84 -5.02
CA PHE A 143 13.07 1.00 -4.17
C PHE A 143 12.56 1.03 -2.73
N PRO A 144 12.58 -0.13 -2.04
CA PRO A 144 12.27 -0.17 -0.63
C PRO A 144 13.37 0.61 0.12
N LYS A 145 13.02 1.78 0.65
CA LYS A 145 13.86 2.54 1.59
C LYS A 145 13.50 2.27 3.05
N PHE A 146 12.49 1.43 3.31
CA PHE A 146 12.14 1.01 4.66
C PHE A 146 13.17 0.02 5.18
N ASP A 147 13.25 -0.13 6.51
CA ASP A 147 14.07 -1.13 7.16
C ASP A 147 13.57 -2.50 6.72
N VAL A 148 14.20 -3.04 5.67
CA VAL A 148 13.74 -4.21 4.93
C VAL A 148 13.60 -5.44 5.83
N LYS A 149 14.28 -5.42 6.99
CA LYS A 149 14.25 -6.45 8.01
C LYS A 149 12.87 -6.65 8.64
N ASP A 150 12.05 -5.61 8.72
CA ASP A 150 10.78 -5.68 9.43
C ASP A 150 9.68 -6.29 8.56
N VAL A 151 9.73 -6.06 7.24
CA VAL A 151 8.70 -6.52 6.30
C VAL A 151 9.11 -7.80 5.58
N PHE A 152 10.39 -7.94 5.22
CA PHE A 152 10.83 -9.04 4.37
C PHE A 152 10.97 -10.35 5.14
N GLY A 153 10.65 -11.45 4.48
CA GLY A 153 10.63 -12.80 5.07
C GLY A 153 9.43 -13.07 5.99
N LYS A 154 8.59 -12.06 6.25
CA LYS A 154 7.36 -12.26 7.05
C LYS A 154 6.28 -12.96 6.23
N PRO A 155 5.33 -13.68 6.84
CA PRO A 155 4.16 -14.22 6.14
C PRO A 155 3.24 -13.12 5.60
N ALA A 156 2.46 -13.41 4.55
CA ALA A 156 1.56 -12.45 3.89
C ALA A 156 0.54 -11.79 4.83
N MET A 157 0.09 -12.54 5.85
CA MET A 157 -0.91 -12.09 6.84
C MET A 157 -0.30 -11.28 8.00
N ASN A 158 1.02 -11.04 7.98
CA ASN A 158 1.66 -10.24 9.02
C ASN A 158 1.30 -8.76 8.86
N MET A 159 0.97 -8.11 9.97
CA MET A 159 0.67 -6.67 10.06
C MET A 159 1.80 -5.78 9.53
N GLU A 160 3.05 -6.23 9.53
CA GLU A 160 4.18 -5.49 8.94
C GLU A 160 4.09 -5.38 7.41
N ARG A 161 3.38 -6.29 6.73
CA ARG A 161 3.12 -6.22 5.28
C ARG A 161 1.84 -5.48 4.93
N TYR A 162 1.02 -5.13 5.92
CA TYR A 162 -0.24 -4.44 5.71
C TYR A 162 0.03 -2.96 5.40
N PHE A 163 -0.47 -2.49 4.26
CA PHE A 163 -0.25 -1.11 3.81
C PHE A 163 -1.53 -0.24 3.86
N GLY A 164 -2.64 -0.78 4.35
CA GLY A 164 -3.93 -0.09 4.28
C GLY A 164 -4.53 -0.18 2.88
N SER A 165 -5.03 0.93 2.34
CA SER A 165 -5.68 0.93 1.03
C SER A 165 -4.70 1.10 -0.13
N LYS A 166 -5.13 0.68 -1.33
CA LYS A 166 -4.35 0.86 -2.57
C LYS A 166 -3.99 2.34 -2.79
N GLU A 167 -4.93 3.24 -2.51
CA GLU A 167 -4.79 4.68 -2.68
C GLU A 167 -3.75 5.24 -1.71
N HIS A 168 -3.72 4.73 -0.47
CA HIS A 168 -2.71 5.10 0.52
C HIS A 168 -1.31 4.71 0.05
N LEU A 169 -1.14 3.49 -0.50
CA LEU A 169 0.13 3.02 -1.03
C LEU A 169 0.59 3.85 -2.24
N ILE A 170 -0.32 4.15 -3.18
CA ILE A 170 -0.01 5.02 -4.33
C ILE A 170 0.37 6.42 -3.85
N GLY A 171 -0.37 6.98 -2.89
CA GLY A 171 -0.08 8.27 -2.27
C GLY A 171 1.30 8.33 -1.61
N ALA A 172 1.71 7.26 -0.92
CA ALA A 172 3.03 7.15 -0.31
C ALA A 172 4.18 7.22 -1.32
N PHE A 173 3.94 6.80 -2.57
CA PHE A 173 4.93 6.86 -3.65
C PHE A 173 4.82 8.08 -4.56
N LYS A 174 3.75 8.86 -4.51
CA LYS A 174 3.46 9.98 -5.43
C LYS A 174 4.62 10.96 -5.65
N ARG A 175 5.45 11.19 -4.62
CA ARG A 175 6.63 12.09 -4.70
C ARG A 175 7.87 11.46 -5.34
N LYS A 176 7.95 10.14 -5.40
CA LYS A 176 9.13 9.37 -5.87
C LYS A 176 8.89 8.67 -7.20
N SER A 177 7.64 8.28 -7.45
CA SER A 177 7.22 7.58 -8.65
C SER A 177 5.73 7.78 -8.88
N ARG A 178 5.30 7.66 -10.15
CA ARG A 178 3.89 7.54 -10.52
C ARG A 178 3.51 6.09 -10.77
N LYS A 179 2.26 5.72 -10.47
CA LYS A 179 1.66 4.48 -10.95
C LYS A 179 1.36 4.67 -12.44
N ILE A 180 1.86 3.78 -13.29
CA ILE A 180 1.61 3.84 -14.74
C ILE A 180 0.51 2.88 -15.18
N THR A 181 0.39 1.71 -14.54
CA THR A 181 -0.70 0.76 -14.81
C THR A 181 -0.89 -0.18 -13.62
N GLU A 182 -1.97 -0.96 -13.64
CA GLU A 182 -2.21 -2.05 -12.71
C GLU A 182 -2.71 -3.30 -13.43
N CYS A 183 -2.28 -4.47 -12.99
CA CYS A 183 -2.66 -5.76 -13.58
C CYS A 183 -3.19 -6.69 -12.50
N CYS A 184 -4.46 -7.08 -12.58
CA CYS A 184 -5.06 -7.93 -11.57
C CYS A 184 -5.31 -9.36 -12.06
N PHE A 185 -5.28 -10.31 -11.14
CA PHE A 185 -5.66 -11.70 -11.39
C PHE A 185 -6.33 -12.30 -10.15
N VAL A 186 -7.15 -13.32 -10.38
CA VAL A 186 -7.84 -14.06 -9.31
C VAL A 186 -7.14 -15.40 -9.10
N ALA A 187 -6.73 -15.65 -7.86
CA ALA A 187 -6.24 -16.94 -7.42
C ALA A 187 -7.37 -17.77 -6.85
N TYR A 188 -7.60 -18.95 -7.40
CA TYR A 188 -8.66 -19.83 -6.95
C TYR A 188 -8.10 -20.95 -6.06
N PRO A 189 -8.86 -21.39 -5.05
CA PRO A 189 -8.47 -22.50 -4.18
C PRO A 189 -8.14 -23.77 -4.99
N MET A 190 -7.25 -24.61 -4.44
CA MET A 190 -7.08 -25.96 -4.96
C MET A 190 -8.32 -26.77 -4.57
N ALA A 191 -8.98 -27.37 -5.56
CA ALA A 191 -9.98 -28.39 -5.27
C ALA A 191 -9.25 -29.58 -4.63
N SER A 192 -9.58 -29.89 -3.38
CA SER A 192 -9.21 -31.18 -2.80
C SER A 192 -9.89 -32.24 -3.66
N ARG A 193 -9.12 -32.99 -4.47
CA ARG A 193 -9.61 -34.26 -4.99
C ARG A 193 -9.83 -35.15 -3.76
N ARG A 194 -11.08 -35.33 -3.38
CA ARG A 194 -11.48 -36.36 -2.42
C ARG A 194 -11.52 -37.70 -3.14
#